data_AF-A0A6A6MJI6-F1
#
_entry.id   AF-A0A6A6MJI6-F1
#
_cell.length_a   1.000
_cell.length_b   1.000
_cell.length_c   1.000
_cell.angle_alpha   90.00
_cell.angle_beta   90.00
_cell.angle_gamma   90.00
#
_symmetry.space_group_name_H-M   'P 1'
#
loop_
_entity.id
_entity.type
_entity.pdbx_description
1 polymer ?
#
loop_
_entity_poly.entity_id
_entity_poly.type
_entity_poly.pdbx_seq_one_letter_code
_entity_poly.pdbx_strand_id
1 'polypeptide(L)'
;MRLISWFRSSPRSLHPPSTIRYRSFEREPREPSQSRSSPNKSKAKARKAKQTKQSCSSFEKDMQEMQEMLQKLRLEKEKTEELLKEKDEMLKAKEEELETKGREQEKLQMELKKLQKVKEFKPNMTLPLVQSLKEDQDKKKKKGGLEMKRPSPPYILWCKDQWNEVKKENPDAEFKEISNILGSKWKNVSAEEKKPYEEKYQAEKEAYLQVMAKEKREDEAMELWEEEQKQKTAMELLEQYIQFKQEAEKENKKSKKEKDPLKPKQPMSAFFLFSNERRTALLAEGKNVLEVAKIAGEEWKNMTEEERRPYEEMAKKNKEKYMQELEAYKQKKDEEAMNLKREEEEMLKLQKQEALQLLRKKEKTENIIKKTKENRQKKKQQNADPNKPKRPASSFLLFSKEARKCLMQERPGINNSTLNALISVKWKELGEEERLIWNAKASEAMEVYKKEMEEYNKSAATSDDKNHK
;
A
#
# COMPACT_ATOMS: atom_id res chain seq x y z
N MET A 1 23.67 0.02 42.10
CA MET A 1 25.02 0.32 42.63
C MET A 1 26.00 0.24 41.47
N ARG A 2 26.69 1.38 41.19
CA ARG A 2 28.02 1.62 40.58
C ARG A 2 28.49 0.73 39.40
N LEU A 3 29.15 1.17 38.33
CA LEU A 3 29.53 2.46 37.67
C LEU A 3 30.56 2.05 36.56
N ILE A 4 30.97 3.00 35.70
CA ILE A 4 32.03 2.98 34.64
C ILE A 4 31.39 2.94 33.22
N SER A 5 31.18 4.04 32.45
CA SER A 5 32.01 5.20 32.02
C SER A 5 33.15 4.77 31.06
N TRP A 6 33.40 5.26 29.84
CA TRP A 6 32.93 6.40 29.01
C TRP A 6 33.46 6.21 27.55
N PHE A 7 32.75 6.81 26.55
CA PHE A 7 33.26 7.48 25.31
C PHE A 7 34.04 6.67 24.22
N ARG A 8 33.96 6.88 22.89
CA ARG A 8 33.58 8.01 22.00
C ARG A 8 33.61 7.52 20.54
N SER A 9 32.61 7.83 19.71
CA SER A 9 32.80 8.35 18.33
C SER A 9 31.49 8.54 17.58
N SER A 10 31.47 9.66 16.85
CA SER A 10 30.35 10.47 16.42
C SER A 10 29.38 9.88 15.38
N PRO A 11 28.19 10.52 15.24
CA PRO A 11 27.16 10.16 14.29
C PRO A 11 27.44 10.75 12.90
N ARG A 12 27.13 9.95 11.87
CA ARG A 12 27.16 10.34 10.46
C ARG A 12 25.92 11.20 10.18
N SER A 13 26.14 12.50 9.97
CA SER A 13 25.11 13.46 9.60
C SER A 13 24.60 13.24 8.17
N LEU A 14 23.29 13.36 8.03
CA LEU A 14 22.55 13.50 6.79
C LEU A 14 22.87 14.86 6.15
N HIS A 15 23.15 14.88 4.85
CA HIS A 15 23.07 16.09 4.02
C HIS A 15 22.07 15.87 2.86
N PRO A 16 21.13 16.81 2.63
CA PRO A 16 20.23 16.82 1.48
C PRO A 16 20.92 17.37 0.21
N PRO A 17 20.38 17.09 -0.99
CA PRO A 17 20.94 17.59 -2.24
C PRO A 17 20.73 19.11 -2.40
N SER A 18 21.79 19.76 -2.87
CA SER A 18 22.03 21.19 -2.90
C SER A 18 21.28 21.95 -3.98
N THR A 19 20.69 23.07 -3.57
CA THR A 19 20.28 24.23 -4.35
C THR A 19 21.36 24.67 -5.33
N ILE A 20 20.98 24.82 -6.61
CA ILE A 20 21.76 25.48 -7.65
C ILE A 20 21.69 27.00 -7.37
N ARG A 21 22.78 27.57 -6.84
CA ARG A 21 22.99 29.01 -6.73
C ARG A 21 23.96 29.44 -7.83
N TYR A 22 23.46 30.27 -8.74
CA TYR A 22 24.25 31.00 -9.71
C TYR A 22 25.24 31.92 -8.97
N ARG A 23 26.52 31.73 -9.26
CA ARG A 23 27.63 32.51 -8.72
C ARG A 23 27.81 33.74 -9.60
N SER A 24 27.56 34.92 -9.03
CA SER A 24 27.92 36.22 -9.57
C SER A 24 29.40 36.23 -9.96
N PHE A 25 29.66 36.49 -11.24
CA PHE A 25 30.99 36.68 -11.80
C PHE A 25 31.22 38.20 -11.86
N GLU A 26 31.76 38.78 -10.79
CA GLU A 26 32.37 40.11 -10.85
C GLU A 26 33.62 40.01 -11.72
N ARG A 27 33.59 40.72 -12.84
CA ARG A 27 34.73 40.91 -13.73
C ARG A 27 35.11 42.39 -13.59
N GLU A 28 36.14 42.66 -12.78
CA GLU A 28 36.78 43.97 -12.69
C GLU A 28 37.24 44.45 -14.09
N PRO A 29 36.99 45.72 -14.45
CA PRO A 29 37.51 46.31 -15.68
C PRO A 29 38.96 46.79 -15.50
N ARG A 30 39.82 46.36 -16.43
CA ARG A 30 41.20 46.86 -16.59
C ARG A 30 41.21 48.31 -17.10
N GLU A 31 41.94 49.15 -16.39
CA GLU A 31 42.52 50.42 -16.84
C GLU A 31 43.58 50.21 -17.95
N PRO A 32 43.65 51.09 -18.96
CA PRO A 32 44.86 51.31 -19.75
C PRO A 32 45.42 52.72 -19.55
N SER A 33 46.71 52.78 -19.24
CA SER A 33 47.52 53.99 -19.05
C SER A 33 48.14 54.53 -20.35
N GLN A 34 48.06 55.86 -20.51
CA GLN A 34 49.05 56.82 -21.05
C GLN A 34 49.28 57.08 -22.57
N SER A 35 48.81 58.28 -22.99
CA SER A 35 49.53 59.42 -23.62
C SER A 35 50.11 59.35 -25.06
N ARG A 36 49.71 60.29 -25.96
CA ARG A 36 50.43 61.55 -26.36
C ARG A 36 49.90 62.20 -27.66
N SER A 37 49.93 63.55 -27.63
CA SER A 37 50.11 64.58 -28.70
C SER A 37 49.09 64.81 -29.85
N SER A 38 48.48 66.00 -29.79
CA SER A 38 48.02 66.91 -30.88
C SER A 38 49.15 67.25 -31.90
N PRO A 39 48.97 68.10 -32.96
CA PRO A 39 47.84 68.97 -33.33
C PRO A 39 47.52 69.11 -34.85
N ASN A 40 46.46 69.90 -35.14
CA ASN A 40 46.45 71.09 -36.01
C ASN A 40 45.45 71.19 -37.18
N LYS A 41 44.84 72.40 -37.22
CA LYS A 41 44.45 73.25 -38.36
C LYS A 41 43.09 73.07 -39.08
N SER A 42 42.15 73.91 -38.60
CA SER A 42 41.60 75.11 -39.26
C SER A 42 40.64 75.04 -40.48
N LYS A 43 39.50 75.73 -40.28
CA LYS A 43 38.74 76.62 -41.19
C LYS A 43 38.04 76.00 -42.41
N ALA A 44 36.70 76.14 -42.47
CA ALA A 44 36.05 77.23 -43.21
C ALA A 44 34.51 77.07 -43.36
N LYS A 45 33.83 78.23 -43.33
CA LYS A 45 32.59 78.61 -44.02
C LYS A 45 31.22 78.19 -43.47
N ALA A 46 30.63 79.19 -42.82
CA ALA A 46 29.20 79.40 -42.68
C ALA A 46 28.48 79.49 -44.04
N ARG A 47 27.33 78.79 -44.16
CA ARG A 47 26.06 79.25 -44.78
C ARG A 47 25.07 78.08 -44.90
N LYS A 48 24.33 77.79 -43.82
CA LYS A 48 22.96 77.22 -43.87
C LYS A 48 22.24 77.26 -42.51
N ALA A 49 22.42 78.34 -41.74
CA ALA A 49 21.67 78.58 -40.51
C ALA A 49 20.31 79.23 -40.80
N LYS A 50 19.43 78.52 -41.53
CA LYS A 50 17.99 78.90 -41.59
C LYS A 50 17.02 77.75 -41.87
N GLN A 51 17.50 76.50 -41.98
CA GLN A 51 16.64 75.30 -41.97
C GLN A 51 16.80 74.42 -40.71
N THR A 52 17.80 74.67 -39.86
CA THR A 52 18.06 73.84 -38.67
C THR A 52 17.33 74.28 -37.39
N LYS A 53 16.66 75.44 -37.38
CA LYS A 53 15.93 75.92 -36.17
C LYS A 53 14.50 75.37 -36.06
N GLN A 54 13.86 74.94 -37.16
CA GLN A 54 12.59 74.21 -37.09
C GLN A 54 12.78 72.72 -36.81
N SER A 55 13.92 72.13 -37.16
CA SER A 55 14.22 70.72 -36.85
C SER A 55 14.65 70.49 -35.40
N CYS A 56 15.29 71.47 -34.74
CA CYS A 56 15.72 71.35 -33.34
C CYS A 56 14.55 71.43 -32.34
N SER A 57 13.56 72.28 -32.60
CA SER A 57 12.37 72.39 -31.73
C SER A 57 11.42 71.20 -31.87
N SER A 58 11.34 70.59 -33.05
CA SER A 58 10.58 69.35 -33.27
C SER A 58 11.28 68.17 -32.59
N PHE A 59 12.59 68.03 -32.81
CA PHE A 59 13.37 66.92 -32.25
C PHE A 59 13.41 66.92 -30.71
N GLU A 60 13.42 68.09 -30.07
CA GLU A 60 13.42 68.17 -28.60
C GLU A 60 12.05 67.83 -28.01
N LYS A 61 10.96 68.18 -28.70
CA LYS A 61 9.60 67.70 -28.36
C LYS A 61 9.48 66.19 -28.61
N ASP A 62 9.98 65.69 -29.74
CA ASP A 62 9.99 64.25 -30.05
C ASP A 62 10.84 63.46 -29.04
N MET A 63 11.95 64.04 -28.54
CA MET A 63 12.78 63.44 -27.50
C MET A 63 12.07 63.44 -26.13
N GLN A 64 11.40 64.53 -25.78
CA GLN A 64 10.58 64.61 -24.56
C GLN A 64 9.40 63.63 -24.61
N GLU A 65 8.69 63.55 -25.74
CA GLU A 65 7.60 62.60 -25.95
C GLU A 65 8.09 61.14 -25.89
N MET A 66 9.27 60.84 -26.44
CA MET A 66 9.89 59.52 -26.32
C MET A 66 10.28 59.21 -24.87
N GLN A 67 10.77 60.19 -24.13
CA GLN A 67 11.14 60.04 -22.72
C GLN A 67 9.91 59.84 -21.81
N GLU A 68 8.82 60.55 -22.09
CA GLU A 68 7.51 60.37 -21.44
C GLU A 68 6.89 59.01 -21.79
N MET A 69 7.00 58.57 -23.05
CA MET A 69 6.54 57.25 -23.48
C MET A 69 7.32 56.13 -22.78
N LEU A 70 8.64 56.28 -22.64
CA LEU A 70 9.47 55.34 -21.87
C LEU A 70 9.12 55.33 -20.39
N GLN A 71 8.79 56.49 -19.79
CA GLN A 71 8.29 56.55 -18.41
C GLN A 71 6.92 55.87 -18.26
N LYS A 72 5.99 56.08 -19.20
CA LYS A 72 4.69 55.38 -19.23
C LYS A 72 4.87 53.87 -19.35
N LEU A 73 5.75 53.40 -20.24
CA LEU A 73 6.05 51.97 -20.39
C LEU A 73 6.70 51.37 -19.14
N ARG A 74 7.54 52.13 -18.41
CA ARG A 74 8.09 51.69 -17.12
C ARG A 74 7.01 51.55 -16.06
N LEU A 75 6.10 52.53 -15.96
CA LEU A 75 4.98 52.49 -15.03
C LEU A 75 3.97 51.39 -15.37
N GLU A 76 3.72 51.13 -16.66
CA GLU A 76 2.89 50.00 -17.10
C GLU A 76 3.55 48.66 -16.80
N LYS A 77 4.87 48.55 -16.98
CA LYS A 77 5.63 47.36 -16.58
C LYS A 77 5.57 47.14 -15.06
N GLU A 78 5.75 48.19 -14.27
CA GLU A 78 5.69 48.11 -12.80
C GLU A 78 4.29 47.71 -12.33
N LYS A 79 3.22 48.30 -12.89
CA LYS A 79 1.83 47.92 -12.61
C LYS A 79 1.53 46.47 -13.01
N THR A 80 2.06 45.99 -14.13
CA THR A 80 1.86 44.60 -14.55
C THR A 80 2.65 43.61 -13.69
N GLU A 81 3.84 44.00 -13.22
CA GLU A 81 4.65 43.23 -12.28
C GLU A 81 4.01 43.16 -10.89
N GLU A 82 3.43 44.27 -10.40
CA GLU A 82 2.63 44.29 -9.17
C GLU A 82 1.39 43.39 -9.27
N LEU A 83 0.64 43.47 -10.37
CA LEU A 83 -0.51 42.58 -10.59
C LEU A 83 -0.11 41.10 -10.65
N LEU A 84 1.06 40.79 -11.23
CA LEU A 84 1.63 39.44 -11.22
C LEU A 84 1.96 38.98 -9.80
N LYS A 85 2.60 39.86 -9.03
CA LYS A 85 2.97 39.59 -7.64
C LYS A 85 1.73 39.35 -6.75
N GLU A 86 0.67 40.15 -6.92
CA GLU A 86 -0.60 39.93 -6.21
C GLU A 86 -1.26 38.59 -6.60
N LYS A 87 -1.17 38.19 -7.87
CA LYS A 87 -1.68 36.88 -8.34
C LYS A 87 -0.90 35.72 -7.74
N ASP A 88 0.42 35.83 -7.66
CA ASP A 88 1.29 34.84 -7.04
C ASP A 88 1.06 34.74 -5.53
N GLU A 89 0.85 35.87 -4.85
CA GLU A 89 0.48 35.91 -3.43
C GLU A 89 -0.90 35.28 -3.19
N MET A 90 -1.88 35.54 -4.07
CA MET A 90 -3.19 34.87 -4.03
C MET A 90 -3.10 33.36 -4.28
N LEU A 91 -2.24 32.92 -5.21
CA LEU A 91 -2.02 31.50 -5.46
C LEU A 91 -1.41 30.81 -4.25
N LYS A 92 -0.41 31.45 -3.62
CA LYS A 92 0.24 30.94 -2.41
C LYS A 92 -0.74 30.86 -1.24
N ALA A 93 -1.58 31.87 -1.04
CA ALA A 93 -2.63 31.84 -0.03
C ALA A 93 -3.63 30.70 -0.26
N LYS A 94 -4.02 30.45 -1.52
CA LYS A 94 -4.89 29.30 -1.87
C LYS A 94 -4.21 27.95 -1.65
N GLU A 95 -2.91 27.86 -1.90
CA GLU A 95 -2.13 26.63 -1.67
C GLU A 95 -2.04 26.31 -0.17
N GLU A 96 -1.81 27.31 0.69
CA GLU A 96 -1.84 27.17 2.15
C GLU A 96 -3.25 26.82 2.67
N GLU A 97 -4.31 27.39 2.08
CA GLU A 97 -5.70 27.04 2.39
C GLU A 97 -6.02 25.58 1.99
N LEU A 98 -5.50 25.11 0.87
CA LEU A 98 -5.65 23.71 0.45
C LEU A 98 -4.86 22.75 1.35
N GLU A 99 -3.67 23.14 1.78
CA GLU A 99 -2.85 22.34 2.70
C GLU A 99 -3.52 22.21 4.08
N THR A 100 -4.08 23.30 4.61
CA THR A 100 -4.82 23.28 5.89
C THR A 100 -6.08 22.43 5.80
N LYS A 101 -6.86 22.54 4.72
CA LYS A 101 -8.01 21.65 4.45
C LYS A 101 -7.60 20.19 4.31
N GLY A 102 -6.46 19.91 3.68
CA GLY A 102 -5.90 18.55 3.59
C GLY A 102 -5.57 17.98 4.98
N ARG A 103 -4.90 18.76 5.83
CA ARG A 103 -4.60 18.39 7.23
C ARG A 103 -5.87 18.18 8.06
N GLU A 104 -6.91 18.98 7.84
CA GLU A 104 -8.22 18.82 8.50
C GLU A 104 -8.93 17.56 8.02
N GLN A 105 -8.92 17.26 6.71
CA GLN A 105 -9.45 16.00 6.18
C GLN A 105 -8.71 14.79 6.72
N GLU A 106 -7.38 14.84 6.85
CA GLU A 106 -6.59 13.77 7.47
C GLU A 106 -6.93 13.60 8.96
N LYS A 107 -7.12 14.71 9.70
CA LYS A 107 -7.59 14.66 11.09
C LYS A 107 -8.97 14.04 11.21
N LEU A 108 -9.91 14.45 10.37
CA LEU A 108 -11.27 13.89 10.30
C LEU A 108 -11.25 12.42 9.89
N GLN A 109 -10.36 12.01 8.97
CA GLN A 109 -10.17 10.60 8.62
C GLN A 109 -9.57 9.80 9.78
N MET A 110 -8.62 10.34 10.52
CA MET A 110 -8.09 9.70 11.73
C MET A 110 -9.15 9.60 12.82
N GLU A 111 -9.97 10.62 13.00
CA GLU A 111 -11.07 10.65 13.95
C GLU A 111 -12.19 9.68 13.56
N LEU A 112 -12.56 9.63 12.27
CA LEU A 112 -13.45 8.61 11.71
C LEU A 112 -12.89 7.20 11.89
N LYS A 113 -11.60 6.97 11.65
CA LYS A 113 -10.94 5.67 11.90
C LYS A 113 -10.92 5.32 13.38
N LYS A 114 -10.74 6.30 14.27
CA LYS A 114 -10.84 6.12 15.74
C LYS A 114 -12.28 5.79 16.14
N LEU A 115 -13.27 6.50 15.60
CA LEU A 115 -14.70 6.27 15.86
C LEU A 115 -15.17 4.94 15.28
N GLN A 116 -14.71 4.53 14.09
CA GLN A 116 -14.88 3.19 13.54
C GLN A 116 -14.21 2.16 14.45
N LYS A 117 -12.95 2.34 14.84
CA LYS A 117 -12.27 1.46 15.82
C LYS A 117 -13.03 1.36 17.15
N VAL A 118 -13.68 2.42 17.63
CA VAL A 118 -14.47 2.43 18.87
C VAL A 118 -15.85 1.79 18.69
N LYS A 119 -16.50 2.00 17.54
CA LYS A 119 -17.78 1.39 17.15
C LYS A 119 -17.62 -0.11 16.88
N GLU A 120 -16.49 -0.50 16.29
CA GLU A 120 -16.04 -1.87 15.99
C GLU A 120 -15.28 -2.54 17.14
N PHE A 121 -14.96 -1.83 18.23
CA PHE A 121 -14.41 -2.45 19.44
C PHE A 121 -15.49 -3.30 20.12
N LYS A 122 -15.66 -4.50 19.56
CA LYS A 122 -15.91 -5.75 20.24
C LYS A 122 -14.52 -6.39 20.29
N PRO A 123 -13.88 -6.58 21.46
CA PRO A 123 -12.65 -7.33 21.51
C PRO A 123 -12.99 -8.76 21.07
N ASN A 124 -12.84 -9.03 19.78
CA ASN A 124 -12.93 -10.38 19.27
C ASN A 124 -11.59 -11.04 19.55
N MET A 125 -11.40 -11.44 20.80
CA MET A 125 -10.45 -12.49 21.15
C MET A 125 -11.04 -13.81 20.64
N THR A 126 -11.13 -13.98 19.33
CA THR A 126 -11.05 -15.33 18.76
C THR A 126 -9.61 -15.77 18.91
N LEU A 127 -9.30 -16.27 20.11
CA LEU A 127 -8.23 -17.22 20.32
C LEU A 127 -8.38 -18.34 19.25
N PRO A 128 -7.27 -18.91 18.75
CA PRO A 128 -7.25 -19.92 17.69
C PRO A 128 -7.76 -21.30 18.18
N LEU A 129 -8.94 -21.32 18.80
CA LEU A 129 -9.76 -22.50 19.06
C LEU A 129 -11.04 -22.49 18.21
N VAL A 130 -11.38 -21.37 17.55
CA VAL A 130 -12.54 -21.26 16.64
C VAL A 130 -12.16 -21.43 15.16
N GLN A 131 -10.86 -21.41 14.82
CA GLN A 131 -10.40 -21.75 13.47
C GLN A 131 -10.62 -23.23 13.14
N SER A 132 -10.49 -24.15 14.10
CA SER A 132 -10.75 -25.58 13.86
C SER A 132 -12.23 -25.89 13.60
N LEU A 133 -13.16 -25.18 14.26
CA LEU A 133 -14.60 -25.37 14.06
C LEU A 133 -15.13 -24.70 12.78
N LYS A 134 -14.47 -23.65 12.29
CA LYS A 134 -14.76 -23.07 10.97
C LYS A 134 -14.17 -23.90 9.82
N GLU A 135 -12.97 -24.45 9.98
CA GLU A 135 -12.38 -25.37 8.99
C GLU A 135 -13.26 -26.60 8.73
N ASP A 136 -13.92 -27.15 9.76
CA ASP A 136 -14.82 -28.30 9.58
C ASP A 136 -16.19 -27.94 8.98
N GLN A 137 -16.67 -26.70 9.17
CA GLN A 137 -17.88 -26.21 8.49
C GLN A 137 -17.62 -25.74 7.04
N ASP A 138 -16.44 -25.16 6.77
CA ASP A 138 -16.02 -24.77 5.42
C ASP A 138 -15.62 -25.97 4.57
N LYS A 139 -15.09 -27.06 5.15
CA LYS A 139 -14.98 -28.35 4.46
C LYS A 139 -16.35 -28.94 4.08
N LYS A 140 -17.40 -28.68 4.87
CA LYS A 140 -18.78 -29.11 4.57
C LYS A 140 -19.48 -28.19 3.54
N LYS A 141 -19.19 -26.88 3.55
CA LYS A 141 -19.71 -25.90 2.57
C LYS A 141 -18.98 -25.93 1.21
N LYS A 142 -17.65 -26.16 1.18
CA LYS A 142 -16.90 -26.40 -0.08
C LYS A 142 -17.44 -27.61 -0.85
N LYS A 143 -18.08 -28.56 -0.18
CA LYS A 143 -18.75 -29.70 -0.84
C LYS A 143 -20.01 -29.31 -1.65
N GLY A 144 -20.53 -28.08 -1.49
CA GLY A 144 -21.78 -27.63 -2.12
C GLY A 144 -21.67 -26.40 -3.04
N GLY A 145 -20.52 -25.70 -3.11
CA GLY A 145 -20.38 -24.45 -3.87
C GLY A 145 -19.37 -24.56 -5.00
N LEU A 146 -19.86 -24.59 -6.25
CA LEU A 146 -19.15 -24.21 -7.48
C LEU A 146 -17.66 -24.62 -7.61
N GLU A 147 -17.27 -25.83 -7.19
CA GLU A 147 -16.10 -26.46 -7.82
C GLU A 147 -16.41 -26.55 -9.31
N MET A 148 -15.61 -25.84 -10.12
CA MET A 148 -15.70 -25.96 -11.57
C MET A 148 -15.67 -27.46 -11.91
N LYS A 149 -16.77 -27.94 -12.48
CA LYS A 149 -16.93 -29.35 -12.77
C LYS A 149 -15.87 -29.72 -13.80
N ARG A 150 -15.19 -30.85 -13.57
CA ARG A 150 -14.20 -31.35 -14.52
C ARG A 150 -14.85 -31.48 -15.90
N PRO A 151 -14.13 -31.13 -16.98
CA PRO A 151 -14.63 -31.27 -18.34
C PRO A 151 -15.15 -32.68 -18.58
N SER A 152 -16.28 -32.78 -19.28
CA SER A 152 -16.85 -34.09 -19.60
C SER A 152 -15.99 -34.77 -20.67
N PRO A 153 -15.64 -36.06 -20.49
CA PRO A 153 -14.87 -36.78 -21.50
C PRO A 153 -15.55 -36.78 -22.89
N PRO A 154 -14.80 -36.94 -23.99
CA PRO A 154 -15.32 -36.83 -25.37
C PRO A 154 -16.58 -37.68 -25.64
N TYR A 155 -16.60 -38.91 -25.10
CA TYR A 155 -17.76 -39.81 -25.19
C TYR A 155 -19.03 -39.25 -24.54
N ILE A 156 -18.91 -38.57 -23.40
CA ILE A 156 -20.06 -38.00 -22.68
C ILE A 156 -20.60 -36.78 -23.40
N LEU A 157 -19.71 -35.95 -23.97
CA LEU A 157 -20.10 -34.83 -24.83
C LEU A 157 -20.86 -35.32 -26.07
N TRP A 158 -20.33 -36.35 -26.73
CA TRP A 158 -20.98 -36.96 -27.88
C TRP A 158 -22.31 -37.64 -27.52
N CYS A 159 -22.37 -38.36 -26.39
CA CYS A 159 -23.61 -38.98 -25.91
C CYS A 159 -24.69 -37.94 -25.66
N LYS A 160 -24.35 -36.75 -25.13
CA LYS A 160 -25.30 -35.66 -24.88
C LYS A 160 -25.89 -35.11 -26.17
N ASP A 161 -25.08 -35.00 -27.23
CA ASP A 161 -25.52 -34.51 -28.54
C ASP A 161 -26.42 -35.54 -29.24
N GLN A 162 -26.01 -36.81 -29.22
CA GLN A 162 -26.70 -37.90 -29.90
C GLN A 162 -27.88 -38.49 -29.11
N TRP A 163 -28.02 -38.12 -27.84
CA TRP A 163 -29.10 -38.59 -26.95
C TRP A 163 -30.49 -38.32 -27.52
N ASN A 164 -30.71 -37.09 -28.00
CA ASN A 164 -32.01 -36.67 -28.51
C ASN A 164 -32.35 -37.33 -29.85
N GLU A 165 -31.34 -37.68 -30.63
CA GLU A 165 -31.49 -38.34 -31.92
C GLU A 165 -31.85 -39.82 -31.74
N VAL A 166 -31.13 -40.53 -30.87
CA VAL A 166 -31.45 -41.92 -30.51
C VAL A 166 -32.80 -42.04 -29.79
N LYS A 167 -33.19 -41.05 -28.97
CA LYS A 167 -34.50 -41.00 -28.33
C LYS A 167 -35.64 -40.74 -29.31
N LYS A 168 -35.41 -39.98 -30.38
CA LYS A 168 -36.40 -39.76 -31.45
C LYS A 168 -36.58 -41.01 -32.32
N GLU A 169 -35.48 -41.72 -32.60
CA GLU A 169 -35.51 -42.99 -33.34
C GLU A 169 -36.13 -44.13 -32.51
N ASN A 170 -36.06 -44.03 -31.18
CA ASN A 170 -36.57 -45.04 -30.26
C ASN A 170 -37.42 -44.37 -29.15
N PRO A 171 -38.62 -43.87 -29.48
CA PRO A 171 -39.46 -43.11 -28.54
C PRO A 171 -39.98 -43.94 -27.36
N ASP A 172 -40.10 -45.26 -27.54
CA ASP A 172 -40.55 -46.21 -26.51
C ASP A 172 -39.38 -46.88 -25.74
N ALA A 173 -38.13 -46.62 -26.13
CA ALA A 173 -36.96 -47.25 -25.51
C ALA A 173 -36.59 -46.61 -24.17
N GLU A 174 -36.23 -47.45 -23.20
CA GLU A 174 -35.86 -46.99 -21.85
C GLU A 174 -34.43 -46.39 -21.85
N PHE A 175 -34.12 -45.52 -20.88
CA PHE A 175 -32.81 -44.84 -20.76
C PHE A 175 -31.61 -45.80 -20.92
N LYS A 176 -31.72 -47.01 -20.37
CA LYS A 176 -30.68 -48.05 -20.43
C LYS A 176 -30.46 -48.60 -21.85
N GLU A 177 -31.53 -48.72 -22.64
CA GLU A 177 -31.47 -49.18 -24.02
C GLU A 177 -30.88 -48.10 -24.92
N ILE A 178 -31.31 -46.84 -24.76
CA ILE A 178 -30.74 -45.68 -25.45
C ILE A 178 -29.24 -45.56 -25.13
N SER A 179 -28.84 -45.76 -23.88
CA SER A 179 -27.43 -45.75 -23.47
C SER A 179 -26.60 -46.87 -24.12
N ASN A 180 -27.15 -48.09 -24.23
CA ASN A 180 -26.50 -49.21 -24.92
C ASN A 180 -26.37 -48.96 -26.43
N ILE A 181 -27.38 -48.37 -27.06
CA ILE A 181 -27.36 -47.97 -28.48
C ILE A 181 -26.29 -46.90 -28.71
N LEU A 182 -26.21 -45.87 -27.86
CA LEU A 182 -25.17 -44.84 -27.93
C LEU A 182 -23.77 -45.41 -27.71
N GLY A 183 -23.58 -46.29 -26.73
CA GLY A 183 -22.30 -46.98 -26.53
C GLY A 183 -21.86 -47.80 -27.74
N SER A 184 -22.80 -48.44 -28.44
CA SER A 184 -22.55 -49.19 -29.68
C SER A 184 -22.28 -48.26 -30.86
N LYS A 185 -23.06 -47.19 -31.01
CA LYS A 185 -22.84 -46.14 -32.03
C LYS A 185 -21.44 -45.52 -31.86
N TRP A 186 -21.03 -45.10 -30.65
CA TRP A 186 -19.69 -44.51 -30.41
C TRP A 186 -18.52 -45.43 -30.78
N LYS A 187 -18.66 -46.75 -30.60
CA LYS A 187 -17.62 -47.70 -31.03
C LYS A 187 -17.45 -47.71 -32.55
N ASN A 188 -18.54 -47.50 -33.28
CA ASN A 188 -18.58 -47.50 -34.75
C ASN A 188 -18.39 -46.11 -35.38
N VAL A 189 -18.51 -45.02 -34.60
CA VAL A 189 -18.21 -43.63 -35.02
C VAL A 189 -16.74 -43.55 -35.48
N SER A 190 -16.53 -42.93 -36.64
CA SER A 190 -15.21 -42.82 -37.27
C SER A 190 -14.27 -41.93 -36.44
N ALA A 191 -12.96 -42.08 -36.64
CA ALA A 191 -11.98 -41.21 -35.98
C ALA A 191 -12.20 -39.72 -36.32
N GLU A 192 -12.74 -39.43 -37.51
CA GLU A 192 -13.03 -38.08 -37.98
C GLU A 192 -14.19 -37.43 -37.22
N GLU A 193 -15.23 -38.20 -36.89
CA GLU A 193 -16.36 -37.74 -36.09
C GLU A 193 -16.03 -37.64 -34.60
N LYS A 194 -15.06 -38.42 -34.10
CA LYS A 194 -14.54 -38.33 -32.72
C LYS A 194 -13.64 -37.13 -32.50
N LYS A 195 -12.85 -36.77 -33.52
CA LYS A 195 -11.87 -35.67 -33.48
C LYS A 195 -12.41 -34.33 -32.95
N PRO A 196 -13.57 -33.80 -33.41
CA PRO A 196 -14.09 -32.54 -32.87
C PRO A 196 -14.48 -32.64 -31.38
N TYR A 197 -14.87 -33.82 -30.88
CA TYR A 197 -15.18 -34.02 -29.46
C TYR A 197 -13.92 -34.14 -28.59
N GLU A 198 -12.86 -34.74 -29.14
CA GLU A 198 -11.54 -34.79 -28.49
C GLU A 198 -10.91 -33.40 -28.38
N GLU A 199 -10.93 -32.63 -29.47
CA GLU A 199 -10.43 -31.24 -29.47
C GLU A 199 -11.22 -30.35 -28.50
N LYS A 200 -12.57 -30.46 -28.49
CA LYS A 200 -13.42 -29.77 -27.52
C LYS A 200 -13.06 -30.14 -26.08
N TYR A 201 -12.86 -31.42 -25.79
CA TYR A 201 -12.46 -31.87 -24.45
C TYR A 201 -11.08 -31.35 -24.05
N GLN A 202 -10.09 -31.37 -24.95
CA GLN A 202 -8.76 -30.84 -24.65
C GLN A 202 -8.83 -29.33 -24.39
N ALA A 203 -9.55 -28.58 -25.22
CA ALA A 203 -9.74 -27.14 -25.02
C ALA A 203 -10.43 -26.82 -23.69
N GLU A 204 -11.51 -27.54 -23.34
CA GLU A 204 -12.22 -27.36 -22.07
C GLU A 204 -11.35 -27.78 -20.86
N LYS A 205 -10.55 -28.83 -21.01
CA LYS A 205 -9.57 -29.28 -20.00
C LYS A 205 -8.46 -28.26 -19.78
N GLU A 206 -7.90 -27.70 -20.84
CA GLU A 206 -6.90 -26.64 -20.74
C GLU A 206 -7.49 -25.38 -20.10
N ALA A 207 -8.71 -24.99 -20.49
CA ALA A 207 -9.42 -23.87 -19.86
C ALA A 207 -9.66 -24.12 -18.37
N TYR A 208 -10.12 -25.32 -17.99
CA TYR A 208 -10.28 -25.73 -16.59
C TYR A 208 -8.96 -25.63 -15.83
N LEU A 209 -7.87 -26.18 -16.38
CA LEU A 209 -6.55 -26.11 -15.75
C LEU A 209 -6.05 -24.67 -15.60
N GLN A 210 -6.31 -23.80 -16.58
CA GLN A 210 -5.96 -22.38 -16.48
C GLN A 210 -6.76 -21.67 -15.39
N VAL A 211 -8.06 -21.97 -15.24
CA VAL A 211 -8.85 -21.38 -14.15
C VAL A 211 -8.40 -21.90 -12.81
N MET A 212 -8.19 -23.22 -12.67
CA MET A 212 -7.65 -23.80 -11.43
C MET A 212 -6.27 -23.23 -11.08
N ALA A 213 -5.41 -22.98 -12.07
CA ALA A 213 -4.11 -22.36 -11.84
C ALA A 213 -4.24 -20.89 -11.39
N LYS A 214 -5.20 -20.14 -11.95
CA LYS A 214 -5.50 -18.76 -11.51
C LYS A 214 -6.07 -18.74 -10.09
N GLU A 215 -7.03 -19.61 -9.78
CA GLU A 215 -7.63 -19.73 -8.44
C GLU A 215 -6.57 -20.08 -7.39
N LYS A 216 -5.71 -21.09 -7.66
CA LYS A 216 -4.58 -21.41 -6.77
C LYS A 216 -3.65 -20.22 -6.56
N ARG A 217 -3.34 -19.46 -7.61
CA ARG A 217 -2.49 -18.28 -7.52
C ARG A 217 -3.15 -17.14 -6.73
N GLU A 218 -4.47 -16.98 -6.83
CA GLU A 218 -5.24 -16.05 -6.00
C GLU A 218 -5.26 -16.49 -4.54
N ASP A 219 -5.45 -17.79 -4.27
CA ASP A 219 -5.44 -18.36 -2.92
C ASP A 219 -4.06 -18.19 -2.26
N GLU A 220 -2.98 -18.54 -2.96
CA GLU A 220 -1.59 -18.33 -2.50
C GLU A 220 -1.33 -16.84 -2.22
N ALA A 221 -1.85 -15.94 -3.06
CA ALA A 221 -1.72 -14.51 -2.85
C ALA A 221 -2.50 -14.03 -1.62
N MET A 222 -3.73 -14.52 -1.42
CA MET A 222 -4.58 -14.19 -0.27
C MET A 222 -3.97 -14.70 1.03
N GLU A 223 -3.48 -15.94 1.06
CA GLU A 223 -2.78 -16.53 2.20
C GLU A 223 -1.57 -15.67 2.58
N LEU A 224 -0.77 -15.26 1.57
CA LEU A 224 0.38 -14.38 1.76
C LEU A 224 0.00 -13.00 2.33
N TRP A 225 -1.10 -12.42 1.85
CA TRP A 225 -1.60 -11.14 2.34
C TRP A 225 -2.14 -11.28 3.77
N GLU A 226 -2.89 -12.35 4.08
CA GLU A 226 -3.36 -12.66 5.43
C GLU A 226 -2.21 -12.86 6.41
N GLU A 227 -1.14 -13.56 6.02
CA GLU A 227 0.07 -13.70 6.82
C GLU A 227 0.72 -12.35 7.10
N GLU A 228 0.83 -11.49 6.09
CA GLU A 228 1.39 -10.15 6.26
C GLU A 228 0.50 -9.27 7.16
N GLN A 229 -0.83 -9.37 7.03
CA GLN A 229 -1.77 -8.69 7.92
C GLN A 229 -1.68 -9.24 9.35
N LYS A 230 -1.56 -10.57 9.54
CA LYS A 230 -1.31 -11.18 10.86
C LYS A 230 -0.01 -10.68 11.48
N GLN A 231 1.05 -10.52 10.69
CA GLN A 231 2.31 -9.94 11.16
C GLN A 231 2.18 -8.45 11.50
N LYS A 232 1.54 -7.65 10.65
CA LYS A 232 1.28 -6.22 10.89
C LYS A 232 0.42 -6.00 12.12
N THR A 233 -0.66 -6.77 12.27
CA THR A 233 -1.55 -6.71 13.44
C THR A 233 -0.84 -7.16 14.71
N ALA A 234 -0.01 -8.20 14.66
CA ALA A 234 0.84 -8.59 15.79
C ALA A 234 1.83 -7.47 16.18
N MET A 235 2.41 -6.79 15.19
CA MET A 235 3.30 -5.65 15.40
C MET A 235 2.55 -4.43 15.96
N GLU A 236 1.36 -4.12 15.46
CA GLU A 236 0.49 -3.05 15.99
C GLU A 236 0.01 -3.38 17.41
N LEU A 237 -0.33 -4.63 17.70
CA LEU A 237 -0.68 -5.07 19.06
C LEU A 237 0.50 -4.95 20.01
N LEU A 238 1.71 -5.28 19.54
CA LEU A 238 2.93 -5.09 20.32
C LEU A 238 3.18 -3.60 20.60
N GLU A 239 3.02 -2.76 19.58
CA GLU A 239 3.14 -1.30 19.71
C GLU A 239 2.07 -0.74 20.66
N GLN A 240 0.81 -1.15 20.52
CA GLN A 240 -0.28 -0.80 21.43
C GLN A 240 -0.02 -1.31 22.83
N TYR A 241 0.59 -2.48 23.01
CA TYR A 241 0.96 -2.98 24.33
C TYR A 241 2.11 -2.17 24.95
N ILE A 242 3.08 -1.71 24.15
CA ILE A 242 4.14 -0.81 24.60
C ILE A 242 3.54 0.54 25.00
N GLN A 243 2.66 1.09 24.18
CA GLN A 243 1.93 2.34 24.45
C GLN A 243 1.00 2.20 25.64
N PHE A 244 0.25 1.09 25.75
CA PHE A 244 -0.57 0.76 26.91
C PHE A 244 0.26 0.57 28.17
N LYS A 245 1.47 -0.01 28.09
CA LYS A 245 2.39 -0.05 29.24
C LYS A 245 2.86 1.35 29.67
N GLN A 246 2.99 2.28 28.72
CA GLN A 246 3.31 3.69 28.99
C GLN A 246 2.09 4.49 29.49
N GLU A 247 0.88 4.15 29.04
CA GLU A 247 -0.38 4.83 29.38
C GLU A 247 -1.11 4.22 30.59
N ALA A 248 -0.88 2.95 30.94
CA ALA A 248 -1.44 2.30 32.13
C ALA A 248 -0.82 2.81 33.44
N GLU A 249 0.22 3.66 33.37
CA GLU A 249 0.62 4.54 34.48
C GLU A 249 -0.35 5.73 34.69
N LYS A 250 -1.36 5.93 33.83
CA LYS A 250 -2.31 7.04 33.87
C LYS A 250 -3.74 6.59 33.52
N GLU A 251 -4.42 6.08 34.55
CA GLU A 251 -5.87 5.93 34.79
C GLU A 251 -6.91 5.65 33.67
N ASN A 252 -8.04 5.14 34.15
CA ASN A 252 -8.94 4.21 33.46
C ASN A 252 -10.40 4.66 33.64
N LYS A 253 -11.23 4.62 32.59
CA LYS A 253 -12.67 4.21 32.63
C LYS A 253 -13.35 4.34 31.26
N LYS A 254 -14.15 3.33 30.88
CA LYS A 254 -15.08 3.32 29.73
C LYS A 254 -16.53 3.25 30.22
N SER A 255 -17.44 3.92 29.50
CA SER A 255 -18.89 3.90 29.65
C SER A 255 -19.59 3.08 28.54
N LYS A 256 -20.89 2.82 28.74
CA LYS A 256 -21.71 1.72 28.19
C LYS A 256 -22.49 2.16 26.92
N LYS A 257 -22.72 1.22 25.99
CA LYS A 257 -23.32 1.42 24.65
C LYS A 257 -24.84 1.72 24.68
N GLU A 258 -25.24 2.65 23.82
CA GLU A 258 -26.61 3.12 23.56
C GLU A 258 -27.37 2.17 22.62
N LYS A 259 -28.68 2.01 22.84
CA LYS A 259 -29.57 1.20 21.98
C LYS A 259 -29.99 2.02 20.75
N ASP A 260 -30.09 1.33 19.63
CA ASP A 260 -30.36 1.85 18.29
C ASP A 260 -31.53 2.87 18.23
N PRO A 261 -31.25 4.18 18.01
CA PRO A 261 -32.25 5.25 18.10
C PRO A 261 -33.33 5.24 16.99
N LEU A 262 -33.11 4.49 15.91
CA LEU A 262 -33.90 4.58 14.67
C LEU A 262 -35.03 3.55 14.54
N LYS A 263 -35.19 2.63 15.50
CA LYS A 263 -36.27 1.63 15.45
C LYS A 263 -37.62 2.31 15.74
N PRO A 264 -38.62 2.22 14.83
CA PRO A 264 -39.96 2.75 15.09
C PRO A 264 -40.52 2.18 16.40
N LYS A 265 -41.04 3.07 17.26
CA LYS A 265 -41.62 2.72 18.57
C LYS A 265 -43.05 2.23 18.39
N GLN A 266 -43.48 1.30 19.24
CA GLN A 266 -44.84 0.78 19.19
C GLN A 266 -45.86 1.91 19.46
N PRO A 267 -46.99 1.92 18.72
CA PRO A 267 -48.02 2.92 18.88
C PRO A 267 -48.80 2.68 20.17
N MET A 268 -49.34 3.75 20.75
CA MET A 268 -50.14 3.65 21.97
C MET A 268 -51.52 3.04 21.69
N SER A 269 -51.99 2.21 22.63
CA SER A 269 -53.34 1.61 22.59
C SER A 269 -54.42 2.65 22.91
N ALA A 270 -55.68 2.36 22.56
CA ALA A 270 -56.83 3.25 22.73
C ALA A 270 -56.95 3.80 24.17
N PHE A 271 -56.79 2.93 25.16
CA PHE A 271 -56.77 3.33 26.58
C PHE A 271 -55.65 4.31 26.92
N PHE A 272 -54.44 4.13 26.36
CA PHE A 272 -53.30 5.01 26.64
C PHE A 272 -53.43 6.37 25.94
N LEU A 273 -54.12 6.43 24.78
CA LEU A 273 -54.46 7.69 24.11
C LEU A 273 -55.41 8.51 24.99
N PHE A 274 -56.49 7.87 25.47
CA PHE A 274 -57.44 8.47 26.41
C PHE A 274 -56.78 8.85 27.74
N SER A 275 -56.02 7.93 28.33
CA SER A 275 -55.35 8.15 29.62
C SER A 275 -54.34 9.29 29.55
N ASN A 276 -53.65 9.49 28.43
CA ASN A 276 -52.74 10.63 28.27
C ASN A 276 -53.49 11.97 28.20
N GLU A 277 -54.58 12.05 27.45
CA GLU A 277 -55.41 13.24 27.36
C GLU A 277 -56.04 13.60 28.73
N ARG A 278 -56.61 12.60 29.40
CA ARG A 278 -57.14 12.78 30.77
C ARG A 278 -56.03 13.09 31.76
N ARG A 279 -54.86 12.48 31.63
CA ARG A 279 -53.71 12.77 32.49
C ARG A 279 -53.27 14.23 32.36
N THR A 280 -53.25 14.78 31.15
CA THR A 280 -52.92 16.20 30.96
C THR A 280 -53.96 17.13 31.59
N ALA A 281 -55.26 16.82 31.46
CA ALA A 281 -56.32 17.59 32.09
C ALA A 281 -56.26 17.53 33.63
N LEU A 282 -56.11 16.33 34.20
CA LEU A 282 -56.12 16.11 35.64
C LEU A 282 -54.84 16.62 36.34
N LEU A 283 -53.69 16.62 35.65
CA LEU A 283 -52.47 17.28 36.14
C LEU A 283 -52.62 18.80 36.15
N ALA A 284 -53.32 19.39 35.18
CA ALA A 284 -53.59 20.82 35.15
C ALA A 284 -54.54 21.25 36.29
N GLU A 285 -55.40 20.34 36.75
CA GLU A 285 -56.24 20.49 37.95
C GLU A 285 -55.47 20.26 39.28
N GLY A 286 -54.17 19.96 39.22
CA GLY A 286 -53.31 19.79 40.41
C GLY A 286 -53.35 18.41 41.06
N LYS A 287 -53.93 17.39 40.41
CA LYS A 287 -54.06 16.03 40.97
C LYS A 287 -52.76 15.25 40.88
N ASN A 288 -52.50 14.38 41.86
CA ASN A 288 -51.28 13.58 41.91
C ASN A 288 -51.27 12.49 40.82
N VAL A 289 -50.10 12.19 40.25
CA VAL A 289 -49.87 11.18 39.20
C VAL A 289 -50.55 9.82 39.46
N LEU A 290 -50.57 9.36 40.72
CA LEU A 290 -51.21 8.10 41.12
C LEU A 290 -52.73 8.19 41.16
N GLU A 291 -53.29 9.34 41.55
CA GLU A 291 -54.72 9.60 41.56
C GLU A 291 -55.25 9.75 40.13
N VAL A 292 -54.50 10.44 39.28
CA VAL A 292 -54.77 10.61 37.85
C VAL A 292 -54.90 9.26 37.14
N ALA A 293 -54.03 8.29 37.46
CA ALA A 293 -54.09 6.96 36.87
C ALA A 293 -55.32 6.15 37.32
N LYS A 294 -55.73 6.28 38.59
CA LYS A 294 -56.94 5.61 39.11
C LYS A 294 -58.20 6.20 38.47
N ILE A 295 -58.31 7.52 38.45
CA ILE A 295 -59.46 8.24 37.84
C ILE A 295 -59.59 7.88 36.36
N ALA A 296 -58.50 7.95 35.58
CA ALA A 296 -58.54 7.59 34.16
C ALA A 296 -58.90 6.11 33.92
N GLY A 297 -58.47 5.19 34.80
CA GLY A 297 -58.83 3.78 34.70
C GLY A 297 -60.33 3.52 34.96
N GLU A 298 -60.90 4.18 35.96
CA GLU A 298 -62.32 4.07 36.31
C GLU A 298 -63.22 4.72 35.26
N GLU A 299 -62.85 5.90 34.76
CA GLU A 299 -63.56 6.58 33.69
C GLU A 299 -63.59 5.73 32.41
N TRP A 300 -62.45 5.18 31.98
CA TRP A 300 -62.40 4.32 30.79
C TRP A 300 -63.31 3.08 30.90
N LYS A 301 -63.39 2.48 32.10
CA LYS A 301 -64.24 1.30 32.36
C LYS A 301 -65.73 1.63 32.28
N ASN A 302 -66.10 2.86 32.68
CA ASN A 302 -67.49 3.33 32.70
C ASN A 302 -67.92 4.02 31.39
N MET A 303 -66.98 4.34 30.49
CA MET A 303 -67.30 4.90 29.17
C MET A 303 -68.07 3.91 28.29
N THR A 304 -69.03 4.43 27.54
CA THR A 304 -69.79 3.69 26.54
C THR A 304 -68.92 3.35 25.31
N GLU A 305 -69.35 2.38 24.51
CA GLU A 305 -68.62 1.98 23.31
C GLU A 305 -68.57 3.12 22.26
N GLU A 306 -69.56 4.01 22.27
CA GLU A 306 -69.60 5.20 21.40
C GLU A 306 -68.53 6.24 21.80
N GLU A 307 -68.32 6.43 23.11
CA GLU A 307 -67.27 7.31 23.66
C GLU A 307 -65.87 6.70 23.49
N ARG A 308 -65.75 5.37 23.47
CA ARG A 308 -64.48 4.66 23.20
C ARG A 308 -64.12 4.60 21.72
N ARG A 309 -65.12 4.56 20.83
CA ARG A 309 -64.97 4.48 19.36
C ARG A 309 -63.93 5.45 18.77
N PRO A 310 -63.92 6.77 19.08
CA PRO A 310 -62.91 7.68 18.52
C PRO A 310 -61.47 7.31 18.93
N TYR A 311 -61.27 6.84 20.16
CA TYR A 311 -59.95 6.40 20.65
C TYR A 311 -59.51 5.08 20.03
N GLU A 312 -60.46 4.16 19.79
CA GLU A 312 -60.20 2.89 19.10
C GLU A 312 -59.86 3.09 17.62
N GLU A 313 -60.57 3.98 16.93
CA GLU A 313 -60.24 4.37 15.56
C GLU A 313 -58.88 5.05 15.46
N MET A 314 -58.55 5.93 16.41
CA MET A 314 -57.24 6.59 16.47
C MET A 314 -56.12 5.58 16.74
N ALA A 315 -56.33 4.61 17.65
CA ALA A 315 -55.39 3.53 17.91
C ALA A 315 -55.20 2.62 16.69
N LYS A 316 -56.28 2.32 15.95
CA LYS A 316 -56.22 1.54 14.71
C LYS A 316 -55.42 2.27 13.62
N LYS A 317 -55.69 3.56 13.40
CA LYS A 317 -54.92 4.41 12.47
C LYS A 317 -53.44 4.50 12.87
N ASN A 318 -53.14 4.66 14.15
CA ASN A 318 -51.75 4.68 14.64
C ASN A 318 -51.04 3.33 14.47
N LYS A 319 -51.77 2.22 14.63
CA LYS A 319 -51.26 0.87 14.35
C LYS A 319 -50.95 0.66 12.87
N GLU A 320 -51.84 1.11 11.98
CA GLU A 320 -51.62 1.05 10.53
C GLU A 320 -50.40 1.87 10.09
N LYS A 321 -50.26 3.10 10.59
CA LYS A 321 -49.06 3.94 10.37
C LYS A 321 -47.78 3.26 10.86
N TYR A 322 -47.80 2.71 12.08
CA TYR A 322 -46.65 1.99 12.62
C TYR A 322 -46.26 0.77 11.78
N MET A 323 -47.24 0.01 11.28
CA MET A 323 -46.95 -1.15 10.42
C MET A 323 -46.31 -0.70 9.10
N GLN A 324 -46.80 0.38 8.48
CA GLN A 324 -46.20 0.96 7.28
C GLN A 324 -44.77 1.47 7.55
N GLU A 325 -44.54 2.18 8.66
CA GLU A 325 -43.21 2.65 9.07
C GLU A 325 -42.24 1.49 9.37
N LEU A 326 -42.74 0.42 10.00
CA LEU A 326 -41.96 -0.77 10.31
C LEU A 326 -41.57 -1.54 9.04
N GLU A 327 -42.46 -1.62 8.06
CA GLU A 327 -42.19 -2.25 6.77
C GLU A 327 -41.17 -1.45 5.96
N ALA A 328 -41.33 -0.12 5.91
CA ALA A 328 -40.32 0.76 5.32
C ALA A 328 -38.96 0.68 6.04
N TYR A 329 -38.95 0.56 7.37
CA TYR A 329 -37.73 0.34 8.15
C TYR A 329 -37.06 -1.01 7.82
N LYS A 330 -37.84 -2.09 7.66
CA LYS A 330 -37.33 -3.40 7.26
C LYS A 330 -36.72 -3.36 5.85
N GLN A 331 -37.44 -2.79 4.87
CA GLN A 331 -36.95 -2.65 3.50
C GLN A 331 -35.64 -1.86 3.45
N LYS A 332 -35.57 -0.71 4.12
CA LYS A 332 -34.32 0.08 4.23
C LYS A 332 -33.18 -0.71 4.86
N LYS A 333 -33.47 -1.51 5.89
CA LYS A 333 -32.45 -2.34 6.55
C LYS A 333 -31.97 -3.49 5.66
N ASP A 334 -32.86 -4.08 4.88
CA ASP A 334 -32.51 -5.12 3.91
C ASP A 334 -31.71 -4.54 2.74
N GLU A 335 -32.05 -3.35 2.26
CA GLU A 335 -31.27 -2.58 1.28
C GLU A 335 -29.88 -2.20 1.82
N GLU A 336 -29.80 -1.71 3.06
CA GLU A 336 -28.53 -1.44 3.76
C GLU A 336 -27.69 -2.71 3.89
N ALA A 337 -28.31 -3.85 4.23
CA ALA A 337 -27.62 -5.13 4.29
C ALA A 337 -27.14 -5.61 2.90
N MET A 338 -27.89 -5.36 1.84
CA MET A 338 -27.48 -5.69 0.46
C MET A 338 -26.36 -4.76 -0.03
N ASN A 339 -26.42 -3.47 0.30
CA ASN A 339 -25.35 -2.53 0.00
C ASN A 339 -24.07 -2.89 0.78
N LEU A 340 -24.19 -3.24 2.07
CA LEU A 340 -23.06 -3.71 2.88
C LEU A 340 -22.42 -4.96 2.28
N LYS A 341 -23.21 -5.92 1.79
CA LYS A 341 -22.67 -7.10 1.09
C LYS A 341 -21.94 -6.73 -0.21
N ARG A 342 -22.50 -5.80 -1.00
CA ARG A 342 -21.84 -5.32 -2.22
C ARG A 342 -20.52 -4.62 -1.90
N GLU A 343 -20.50 -3.78 -0.87
CA GLU A 343 -19.28 -3.13 -0.39
C GLU A 343 -18.26 -4.14 0.14
N GLU A 344 -18.70 -5.18 0.88
CA GLU A 344 -17.84 -6.29 1.33
C GLU A 344 -17.22 -7.05 0.15
N GLU A 345 -17.99 -7.33 -0.91
CA GLU A 345 -17.51 -7.97 -2.14
C GLU A 345 -16.51 -7.09 -2.91
N GLU A 346 -16.75 -5.79 -2.99
CA GLU A 346 -15.83 -4.82 -3.60
C GLU A 346 -14.52 -4.70 -2.81
N MET A 347 -14.62 -4.66 -1.48
CA MET A 347 -13.46 -4.67 -0.58
C MET A 347 -12.66 -5.97 -0.71
N LEU A 348 -13.32 -7.12 -0.80
CA LEU A 348 -12.67 -8.42 -1.03
C LEU A 348 -11.94 -8.43 -2.38
N LYS A 349 -12.54 -7.86 -3.43
CA LYS A 349 -11.91 -7.73 -4.75
C LYS A 349 -10.65 -6.84 -4.68
N LEU A 350 -10.69 -5.75 -3.94
CA LEU A 350 -9.53 -4.87 -3.75
C LEU A 350 -8.41 -5.59 -2.97
N GLN A 351 -8.76 -6.33 -1.92
CA GLN A 351 -7.81 -7.16 -1.15
C GLN A 351 -7.15 -8.21 -2.05
N LYS A 352 -7.91 -8.91 -2.89
CA LYS A 352 -7.36 -9.87 -3.88
C LYS A 352 -6.37 -9.21 -4.84
N GLN A 353 -6.66 -7.99 -5.30
CA GLN A 353 -5.72 -7.26 -6.17
C GLN A 353 -4.43 -6.88 -5.44
N GLU A 354 -4.53 -6.38 -4.21
CA GLU A 354 -3.37 -6.05 -3.38
C GLU A 354 -2.52 -7.29 -3.08
N ALA A 355 -3.16 -8.39 -2.74
CA ALA A 355 -2.55 -9.70 -2.54
C ALA A 355 -1.74 -10.16 -3.76
N LEU A 356 -2.33 -10.09 -4.98
CA LEU A 356 -1.63 -10.45 -6.22
C LEU A 356 -0.44 -9.52 -6.51
N GLN A 357 -0.55 -8.23 -6.22
CA GLN A 357 0.57 -7.29 -6.34
C GLN A 357 1.69 -7.63 -5.37
N LEU A 358 1.36 -8.02 -4.13
CA LEU A 358 2.31 -8.44 -3.13
C LEU A 358 3.06 -9.71 -3.56
N LEU A 359 2.34 -10.74 -4.03
CA LEU A 359 2.94 -11.96 -4.57
C LEU A 359 3.90 -11.63 -5.72
N ARG A 360 3.48 -10.78 -6.66
CA ARG A 360 4.33 -10.34 -7.77
C ARG A 360 5.59 -9.58 -7.30
N LYS A 361 5.50 -8.80 -6.22
CA LYS A 361 6.66 -8.12 -5.62
C LYS A 361 7.62 -9.12 -4.99
N LYS A 362 7.13 -10.12 -4.24
CA LYS A 362 7.96 -11.17 -3.65
C LYS A 362 8.64 -12.05 -4.72
N GLU A 363 7.93 -12.46 -5.76
CA GLU A 363 8.53 -13.19 -6.89
C GLU A 363 9.64 -12.37 -7.57
N LYS A 364 9.46 -11.06 -7.74
CA LYS A 364 10.49 -10.18 -8.29
C LYS A 364 11.72 -10.10 -7.40
N THR A 365 11.56 -9.91 -6.09
CA THR A 365 12.70 -9.85 -5.16
C THR A 365 13.43 -11.18 -5.08
N GLU A 366 12.70 -12.31 -5.05
CA GLU A 366 13.30 -13.64 -5.10
C GLU A 366 14.05 -13.91 -6.38
N ASN A 367 13.51 -13.53 -7.54
CA ASN A 367 14.20 -13.65 -8.82
C ASN A 367 15.47 -12.78 -8.88
N ILE A 368 15.44 -11.57 -8.30
CA ILE A 368 16.63 -10.71 -8.18
C ILE A 368 17.66 -11.36 -7.25
N ILE A 369 17.24 -11.89 -6.10
CA ILE A 369 18.12 -12.59 -5.15
C ILE A 369 18.73 -13.83 -5.80
N LYS A 370 17.93 -14.62 -6.53
CA LYS A 370 18.38 -15.82 -7.25
C LYS A 370 19.39 -15.46 -8.34
N LYS A 371 19.09 -14.49 -9.22
CA LYS A 371 20.04 -13.99 -10.23
C LYS A 371 21.31 -13.45 -9.60
N THR A 372 21.22 -12.74 -8.48
CA THR A 372 22.39 -12.23 -7.75
C THR A 372 23.24 -13.38 -7.19
N LYS A 373 22.61 -14.44 -6.64
CA LYS A 373 23.29 -15.65 -6.17
C LYS A 373 23.94 -16.42 -7.32
N GLU A 374 23.24 -16.61 -8.44
CA GLU A 374 23.76 -17.26 -9.65
C GLU A 374 24.94 -16.49 -10.23
N ASN A 375 24.85 -15.16 -10.36
CA ASN A 375 25.98 -14.32 -10.80
C ASN A 375 27.17 -14.40 -9.84
N ARG A 376 26.93 -14.45 -8.52
CA ARG A 376 28.00 -14.66 -7.52
C ARG A 376 28.62 -16.05 -7.66
N GLN A 377 27.84 -17.09 -7.98
CA GLN A 377 28.35 -18.44 -8.22
C GLN A 377 29.11 -18.55 -9.55
N LYS A 378 28.60 -17.99 -10.64
CA LYS A 378 29.30 -17.89 -11.93
C LYS A 378 30.60 -17.11 -11.80
N LYS A 379 30.62 -15.99 -11.07
CA LYS A 379 31.85 -15.25 -10.76
C LYS A 379 32.82 -16.05 -9.91
N LYS A 380 32.35 -16.93 -9.01
CA LYS A 380 33.22 -17.86 -8.28
C LYS A 380 33.78 -18.96 -9.19
N GLN A 381 32.97 -19.54 -10.07
CA GLN A 381 33.37 -20.59 -11.01
C GLN A 381 34.32 -20.06 -12.11
N GLN A 382 34.07 -18.86 -12.65
CA GLN A 382 34.97 -18.18 -13.60
C GLN A 382 36.29 -17.75 -12.95
N ASN A 383 36.30 -17.48 -11.64
CA ASN A 383 37.54 -17.25 -10.89
C ASN A 383 38.14 -18.54 -10.28
N ALA A 384 37.58 -19.71 -10.61
CA ALA A 384 38.06 -21.03 -10.20
C ALA A 384 38.84 -21.71 -11.33
N ASP A 385 39.51 -20.94 -12.19
CA ASP A 385 40.61 -21.48 -12.99
C ASP A 385 41.61 -22.14 -12.02
N PRO A 386 41.86 -23.46 -12.14
CA PRO A 386 42.80 -24.17 -11.29
C PRO A 386 44.21 -23.58 -11.30
N ASN A 387 44.61 -22.92 -12.40
CA ASN A 387 45.94 -22.32 -12.59
C ASN A 387 46.00 -20.84 -12.20
N LYS A 388 44.88 -20.20 -11.86
CA LYS A 388 44.89 -18.82 -11.37
C LYS A 388 45.47 -18.77 -9.96
N PRO A 389 46.57 -18.03 -9.73
CA PRO A 389 47.15 -17.89 -8.39
C PRO A 389 46.10 -17.43 -7.38
N LYS A 390 46.16 -17.96 -6.15
CA LYS A 390 45.22 -17.59 -5.08
C LYS A 390 45.80 -16.46 -4.24
N ARG A 391 44.98 -15.47 -3.93
CA ARG A 391 45.39 -14.37 -3.04
C ARG A 391 45.88 -14.94 -1.70
N PRO A 392 47.07 -14.56 -1.24
CA PRO A 392 47.65 -15.08 -0.02
C PRO A 392 46.90 -14.53 1.20
N ALA A 393 47.07 -15.22 2.32
CA ALA A 393 46.46 -14.84 3.58
C ALA A 393 46.98 -13.46 4.05
N SER A 394 46.06 -12.58 4.44
CA SER A 394 46.39 -11.30 5.09
C SER A 394 47.08 -11.52 6.45
N SER A 395 47.78 -10.51 6.97
CA SER A 395 48.53 -10.57 8.24
C SER A 395 47.67 -11.06 9.41
N PHE A 396 46.44 -10.54 9.53
CA PHE A 396 45.48 -11.03 10.52
C PHE A 396 45.11 -12.49 10.31
N LEU A 397 44.97 -12.95 9.06
CA LEU A 397 44.59 -14.32 8.75
C LEU A 397 45.71 -15.31 9.06
N LEU A 398 46.97 -14.94 8.77
CA LEU A 398 48.17 -15.70 9.12
C LEU A 398 48.29 -15.84 10.64
N PHE A 399 48.15 -14.73 11.37
CA PHE A 399 48.08 -14.75 12.83
C PHE A 399 46.90 -15.60 13.34
N SER A 400 45.72 -15.43 12.75
CA SER A 400 44.51 -16.16 13.17
C SER A 400 44.68 -17.67 13.05
N LYS A 401 45.45 -18.13 12.06
CA LYS A 401 45.73 -19.56 11.86
C LYS A 401 46.57 -20.11 13.00
N GLU A 402 47.57 -19.35 13.45
CA GLU A 402 48.46 -19.77 14.53
C GLU A 402 47.80 -19.61 15.90
N ALA A 403 47.19 -18.46 16.16
CA ALA A 403 46.41 -18.22 17.37
C ALA A 403 45.27 -19.23 17.54
N ARG A 404 44.63 -19.66 16.44
CA ARG A 404 43.62 -20.72 16.48
C ARG A 404 44.19 -22.06 16.92
N LYS A 405 45.37 -22.45 16.43
CA LYS A 405 46.03 -23.70 16.86
C LYS A 405 46.34 -23.66 18.35
N CYS A 406 46.95 -22.57 18.83
CA CYS A 406 47.28 -22.42 20.25
C CYS A 406 46.01 -22.45 21.12
N LEU A 407 44.96 -21.69 20.75
CA LEU A 407 43.71 -21.65 21.51
C LEU A 407 42.93 -22.98 21.48
N MET A 408 43.05 -23.75 20.39
CA MET A 408 42.43 -25.08 20.29
C MET A 408 43.16 -26.12 21.17
N GLN A 409 44.48 -25.98 21.32
CA GLN A 409 45.28 -26.82 22.22
C GLN A 409 45.09 -26.43 23.69
N GLU A 410 45.02 -25.14 24.00
CA GLU A 410 44.76 -24.64 25.36
C GLU A 410 43.35 -24.96 25.85
N ARG A 411 42.37 -25.03 24.93
CA ARG A 411 40.95 -25.23 25.25
C ARG A 411 40.30 -26.24 24.31
N PRO A 412 40.52 -27.55 24.51
CA PRO A 412 39.83 -28.56 23.72
C PRO A 412 38.32 -28.49 23.93
N GLY A 413 37.53 -28.47 22.84
CA GLY A 413 36.05 -28.49 22.87
C GLY A 413 35.35 -27.12 22.74
N ILE A 414 36.08 -26.03 22.60
CA ILE A 414 35.50 -24.69 22.45
C ILE A 414 34.90 -24.45 21.04
N ASN A 415 33.76 -23.76 20.99
CA ASN A 415 33.05 -23.35 19.76
C ASN A 415 33.94 -22.48 18.83
N ASN A 416 33.90 -22.74 17.52
CA ASN A 416 34.59 -21.96 16.48
C ASN A 416 34.26 -20.45 16.47
N SER A 417 33.02 -20.05 16.73
CA SER A 417 32.61 -18.65 16.88
C SER A 417 33.28 -17.99 18.09
N THR A 418 33.38 -18.72 19.20
CA THR A 418 34.07 -18.26 20.42
C THR A 418 35.58 -18.18 20.20
N LEU A 419 36.18 -19.15 19.51
CA LEU A 419 37.58 -19.09 19.08
C LEU A 419 37.86 -17.86 18.21
N ASN A 420 37.01 -17.60 17.21
CA ASN A 420 37.18 -16.43 16.34
C ASN A 420 37.12 -15.12 17.12
N ALA A 421 36.21 -15.01 18.10
CA ALA A 421 36.14 -13.84 18.98
C ALA A 421 37.42 -13.69 19.80
N LEU A 422 37.94 -14.76 20.41
CA LEU A 422 39.18 -14.77 21.19
C LEU A 422 40.41 -14.39 20.33
N ILE A 423 40.47 -14.88 19.09
CA ILE A 423 41.54 -14.54 18.14
C ILE A 423 41.50 -13.05 17.78
N SER A 424 40.30 -12.49 17.57
CA SER A 424 40.15 -11.05 17.31
C SER A 424 40.56 -10.19 18.51
N VAL A 425 40.34 -10.67 19.74
CA VAL A 425 40.84 -10.02 20.96
C VAL A 425 42.37 -10.10 21.03
N LYS A 426 42.95 -11.29 20.90
CA LYS A 426 44.42 -11.48 20.89
C LYS A 426 45.10 -10.63 19.80
N TRP A 427 44.51 -10.46 18.62
CA TRP A 427 45.06 -9.57 17.57
C TRP A 427 45.08 -8.09 17.96
N LYS A 428 44.05 -7.61 18.68
CA LYS A 428 43.97 -6.24 19.19
C LYS A 428 44.95 -5.98 20.34
N GLU A 429 45.32 -7.02 21.07
CA GLU A 429 46.28 -6.97 22.17
C GLU A 429 47.74 -7.09 21.70
N LEU A 430 48.00 -7.68 20.53
CA LEU A 430 49.35 -7.70 19.93
C LEU A 430 49.91 -6.29 19.78
N GLY A 431 51.18 -6.12 20.20
CA GLY A 431 51.92 -4.87 20.04
C GLY A 431 52.21 -4.54 18.58
N GLU A 432 52.61 -3.29 18.30
CA GLU A 432 52.91 -2.84 16.94
C GLU A 432 54.08 -3.61 16.32
N GLU A 433 55.11 -3.92 17.10
CA GLU A 433 56.28 -4.69 16.67
C GLU A 433 55.92 -6.12 16.24
N GLU A 434 55.08 -6.80 17.02
CA GLU A 434 54.62 -8.15 16.70
C GLU A 434 53.69 -8.16 15.49
N ARG A 435 52.84 -7.13 15.34
CA ARG A 435 52.01 -6.95 14.14
C ARG A 435 52.87 -6.68 12.90
N LEU A 436 53.98 -5.97 13.03
CA LEU A 436 54.91 -5.72 11.92
C LEU A 436 55.49 -7.03 11.38
N ILE A 437 55.80 -8.01 12.25
CA ILE A 437 56.26 -9.35 11.82
C ILE A 437 55.20 -10.04 10.95
N TRP A 438 53.93 -9.99 11.36
CA TRP A 438 52.83 -10.58 10.58
C TRP A 438 52.52 -9.80 9.30
N ASN A 439 52.69 -8.48 9.33
CA ASN A 439 52.55 -7.62 8.15
C ASN A 439 53.64 -7.89 7.12
N ALA A 440 54.91 -8.02 7.56
CA ALA A 440 56.04 -8.38 6.71
C ALA A 440 55.83 -9.75 6.04
N LYS A 441 55.44 -10.77 6.83
CA LYS A 441 55.10 -12.09 6.30
C LYS A 441 53.96 -12.05 5.27
N ALA A 442 52.95 -11.20 5.49
CA ALA A 442 51.84 -11.04 4.56
C ALA A 442 52.24 -10.25 3.30
N SER A 443 53.13 -9.25 3.41
CA SER A 443 53.62 -8.49 2.26
C SER A 443 54.52 -9.34 1.38
N GLU A 444 55.44 -10.11 1.96
CA GLU A 444 56.27 -11.07 1.22
C GLU A 444 55.40 -12.06 0.43
N ALA A 445 54.39 -12.66 1.08
CA ALA A 445 53.45 -13.55 0.41
C ALA A 445 52.66 -12.85 -0.71
N MET A 446 52.25 -11.60 -0.50
CA MET A 446 51.58 -10.77 -1.52
C MET A 446 52.49 -10.42 -2.70
N GLU A 447 53.78 -10.21 -2.49
CA GLU A 447 54.75 -9.98 -3.55
C GLU A 447 54.97 -11.22 -4.41
N VAL A 448 55.06 -12.41 -3.79
CA VAL A 448 55.10 -13.69 -4.50
C VAL A 448 53.85 -13.85 -5.36
N TYR A 449 52.67 -13.65 -4.77
CA TYR A 449 51.40 -13.70 -5.52
C TYR A 449 51.33 -12.68 -6.67
N LYS A 450 51.91 -11.49 -6.49
CA LYS A 450 51.94 -10.47 -7.55
C LYS A 450 52.78 -10.96 -8.74
N LYS A 451 53.95 -11.55 -8.48
CA LYS A 451 54.79 -12.15 -9.53
C LYS A 451 54.08 -13.31 -10.23
N GLU A 452 53.48 -14.23 -9.47
CA GLU A 452 52.70 -15.35 -10.02
C GLU A 452 51.52 -14.87 -10.87
N MET A 453 50.81 -13.81 -10.44
CA MET A 453 49.72 -13.21 -11.21
C MET A 453 50.19 -12.54 -12.50
N GLU A 454 51.36 -11.90 -12.49
CA GLU A 454 51.97 -11.31 -13.70
C GLU A 454 52.37 -12.39 -14.71
N GLU A 455 52.92 -13.51 -14.24
CA GLU A 455 53.23 -14.68 -15.08
C GLU A 455 51.96 -15.34 -15.62
N TYR A 456 50.95 -15.53 -14.77
CA TYR A 456 49.65 -16.05 -15.18
C TYR A 456 49.01 -15.16 -16.26
N ASN A 457 48.99 -13.84 -16.06
CA ASN A 457 48.44 -12.90 -17.05
C ASN A 457 49.21 -12.94 -18.38
N LYS A 458 50.54 -13.07 -18.33
CA LYS A 458 51.36 -13.27 -19.54
C LYS A 458 51.00 -14.57 -20.26
N SER A 459 50.85 -15.67 -19.52
CA SER A 459 50.49 -16.97 -20.09
C SER A 459 49.09 -16.98 -20.73
N ALA A 460 48.11 -16.32 -20.08
CA ALA A 460 46.75 -16.18 -20.58
C ALA A 460 46.69 -15.35 -21.88
N ALA A 461 47.50 -14.29 -21.99
CA ALA A 461 47.60 -13.50 -23.22
C ALA A 461 48.18 -14.30 -24.40
N THR A 462 49.13 -15.20 -24.15
CA THR A 462 49.73 -16.04 -25.21
C THR A 462 48.85 -17.20 -25.67
N SER A 463 47.90 -17.66 -24.84
CA SER A 463 46.94 -18.71 -25.22
C SER A 463 45.81 -18.20 -26.10
N ASP A 464 45.37 -16.95 -25.92
CA ASP A 464 44.34 -16.34 -26.79
C ASP A 464 44.85 -16.09 -28.22
N ASP A 465 46.14 -15.76 -28.38
CA ASP A 465 46.78 -15.47 -29.67
C ASP A 465 47.00 -16.74 -30.53
N LYS A 466 47.00 -17.93 -29.92
CA LYS A 466 47.07 -19.23 -30.63
C LYS A 466 45.71 -19.78 -31.06
N ASN A 467 44.61 -19.24 -30.52
CA ASN A 467 43.25 -19.69 -30.81
C ASN A 467 42.53 -18.84 -31.88
N HIS A 468 43.24 -17.87 -32.47
CA HIS A 468 42.76 -16.99 -33.54
C HIS A 468 43.61 -17.09 -34.83
N LYS A 469 44.43 -18.13 -34.96
CA LYS A 469 45.26 -18.39 -36.14
C LYS A 469 44.81 -19.62 -36.91
#